data_AF-E9RT78-F1
#
_entry.id   AF-E9RT78-F1
#
_cell.length_a   1.000
_cell.length_b   1.000
_cell.length_c   1.000
_cell.angle_alpha   90.00
_cell.angle_beta   90.00
_cell.angle_gamma   90.00
#
_symmetry.space_group_name_H-M   'P 1'
#
loop_
_entity.id
_entity.type
_entity.pdbx_description
1 polymer ?
#
loop_
_entity_poly.entity_id
_entity_poly.type
_entity_poly.pdbx_seq_one_letter_code
_entity_poly.pdbx_strand_id
1 'polypeptide(L)'
;MWQDDITTQINNYDNTTIKTLRTQVSEQKTEIGKITSEVSDVKTTVEQKADGSTVKTLEDRVAKNEQTAEGFKQHVEKTYATNGKVDSIESTFNQTAEEIRGTVTNIQGDVSNVSQKVNGFGVAVENVKGEVADLNVKADKVELSVAKKKDVPLISVRYIRDWLNGSNIDTENKWMECKVIVGVDNIALNIIPTSDVDIVNPSYYTDGLLTDNQYTTTSPGNHYLQLDLGKIHKDIDYIQIWHDYSSEKYFNNKVEVSEDGESWYTLYDSQLQGTYKESASGKIHYVNDSDYLTDQLAKIDIDINKVVTSVANAEGKISEMAVKQNEVELRVSDTEKDITDIVGNMLPDIENQISANQSALEVALESIKSTVTKLEGDVAKQTQEIQDANGWKFIFSSIGVKGEGIPEQETAININGDGLSVTRLEDKGYKTVITGDEFGGYYNNGQDWVKVFSLDEDMVRTKRLMAERGCDFMSLKIVPVDYSSMGVKGLAFVKSGGNS
;
A
#
# COMPACT_ATOMS: atom_id res chain seq x y z
N MET A 1 -128.21 -17.07 -4.29
CA MET A 1 -127.42 -16.43 -5.35
C MET A 1 -126.05 -15.97 -4.85
N TRP A 2 -125.90 -15.21 -3.76
CA TRP A 2 -124.59 -14.68 -3.35
C TRP A 2 -123.69 -15.68 -2.60
N GLN A 3 -124.25 -16.63 -1.85
CA GLN A 3 -123.49 -17.58 -1.05
C GLN A 3 -122.72 -18.60 -1.91
N ASP A 4 -123.37 -19.18 -2.92
CA ASP A 4 -122.73 -20.11 -3.88
C ASP A 4 -121.63 -19.43 -4.71
N ASP A 5 -121.80 -18.16 -5.07
CA ASP A 5 -120.82 -17.40 -5.86
C ASP A 5 -119.57 -17.05 -5.02
N ILE A 6 -119.75 -16.68 -3.75
CA ILE A 6 -118.65 -16.51 -2.77
C ILE A 6 -117.93 -17.83 -2.54
N THR A 7 -118.67 -18.94 -2.34
CA THR A 7 -118.07 -20.27 -2.17
C THR A 7 -117.33 -20.72 -3.42
N THR A 8 -117.82 -20.40 -4.62
CA THR A 8 -117.16 -20.73 -5.89
C THR A 8 -115.90 -19.90 -6.10
N GLN A 9 -115.93 -18.59 -5.80
CA GLN A 9 -114.75 -17.71 -5.83
C GLN A 9 -113.69 -18.16 -4.82
N ILE A 10 -114.08 -18.51 -3.59
CA ILE A 10 -113.18 -19.07 -2.57
C ILE A 10 -112.59 -20.39 -3.05
N ASN A 11 -113.41 -21.33 -3.54
CA ASN A 11 -112.93 -22.61 -4.05
C ASN A 11 -112.01 -22.43 -5.26
N ASN A 12 -112.29 -21.46 -6.14
CA ASN A 12 -111.42 -21.14 -7.25
C ASN A 12 -110.11 -20.50 -6.76
N TYR A 13 -110.15 -19.59 -5.81
CA TYR A 13 -108.96 -18.98 -5.19
C TYR A 13 -108.10 -20.04 -4.46
N ASP A 14 -108.73 -20.95 -3.73
CA ASP A 14 -108.09 -22.07 -3.05
C ASP A 14 -107.46 -23.05 -4.06
N ASN A 15 -108.20 -23.42 -5.10
CA ASN A 15 -107.76 -24.39 -6.10
C ASN A 15 -106.78 -23.83 -7.13
N THR A 16 -106.68 -22.50 -7.27
CA THR A 16 -105.74 -21.84 -8.17
C THR A 16 -104.64 -21.15 -7.38
N THR A 17 -104.87 -19.96 -6.84
CA THR A 17 -103.86 -19.12 -6.17
C THR A 17 -103.25 -19.80 -4.95
N ILE A 18 -104.05 -20.33 -4.02
CA ILE A 18 -103.49 -21.00 -2.83
C ILE A 18 -102.79 -22.29 -3.24
N LYS A 19 -103.32 -23.04 -4.20
CA LYS A 19 -102.66 -24.24 -4.72
C LYS A 19 -101.30 -23.91 -5.34
N THR A 20 -101.21 -22.86 -6.17
CA THR A 20 -99.95 -22.39 -6.75
C THR A 20 -98.98 -21.93 -5.67
N LEU A 21 -99.43 -21.16 -4.69
CA LEU A 21 -98.60 -20.74 -3.55
C LEU A 21 -98.09 -21.94 -2.75
N ARG A 22 -98.93 -22.96 -2.50
CA ARG A 22 -98.50 -24.19 -1.82
C ARG A 22 -97.47 -24.96 -2.64
N THR A 23 -97.64 -25.06 -3.96
CA THR A 23 -96.66 -25.69 -4.85
C THR A 23 -95.32 -24.93 -4.82
N GLN A 24 -95.35 -23.60 -4.98
CA GLN A 24 -94.14 -22.77 -4.94
C GLN A 24 -93.41 -22.85 -3.59
N VAL A 25 -94.16 -22.81 -2.47
CA VAL A 25 -93.59 -22.98 -1.13
C VAL A 25 -92.96 -24.36 -0.96
N SER A 26 -93.60 -25.40 -1.52
CA SER A 26 -93.05 -26.76 -1.47
C SER A 26 -91.76 -26.88 -2.28
N GLU A 27 -91.71 -26.29 -3.48
CA GLU A 27 -90.51 -26.26 -4.34
C GLU A 27 -89.37 -25.47 -3.67
N GLN A 28 -89.67 -24.29 -3.12
CA GLN A 28 -88.68 -23.50 -2.36
C GLN A 28 -88.14 -24.25 -1.15
N LYS A 29 -88.99 -24.98 -0.43
CA LYS A 29 -88.56 -25.81 0.70
C LYS A 29 -87.60 -26.91 0.25
N THR A 30 -87.86 -27.54 -0.89
CA THR A 30 -86.95 -28.52 -1.48
C THR A 30 -85.62 -27.89 -1.89
N GLU A 31 -85.64 -26.73 -2.54
CA GLU A 31 -84.42 -26.07 -3.01
C GLU A 31 -83.55 -25.53 -1.86
N ILE A 32 -84.18 -24.96 -0.82
CA ILE A 32 -83.49 -24.59 0.43
C ILE A 32 -82.87 -25.82 1.09
N GLY A 33 -83.55 -26.97 1.05
CA GLY A 33 -83.00 -28.24 1.54
C GLY A 33 -81.73 -28.66 0.80
N LYS A 34 -81.71 -28.54 -0.54
CA LYS A 34 -80.50 -28.82 -1.35
C LYS A 34 -79.37 -27.84 -1.04
N ILE A 35 -79.66 -26.53 -0.99
CA ILE A 35 -78.67 -25.50 -0.63
C ILE A 35 -78.09 -25.78 0.74
N THR A 36 -78.93 -26.16 1.72
CA THR A 36 -78.46 -26.50 3.07
C THR A 36 -77.52 -27.72 3.05
N SER A 37 -77.84 -28.73 2.24
CA SER A 37 -76.97 -29.88 2.04
C SER A 37 -75.64 -29.49 1.40
N GLU A 38 -75.67 -28.76 0.27
CA GLU A 38 -74.46 -28.30 -0.43
C GLU A 38 -73.60 -27.39 0.46
N VAL A 39 -74.21 -26.48 1.23
CA VAL A 39 -73.50 -25.64 2.20
C VAL A 39 -72.89 -26.47 3.32
N SER A 40 -73.57 -27.53 3.77
CA SER A 40 -73.00 -28.46 4.74
C SER A 40 -71.81 -29.21 4.15
N ASP A 41 -71.91 -29.68 2.91
CA ASP A 41 -70.83 -30.39 2.22
C ASP A 41 -69.63 -29.46 1.95
N VAL A 42 -69.89 -28.21 1.55
CA VAL A 42 -68.85 -27.17 1.42
C VAL A 42 -68.23 -26.86 2.77
N LYS A 43 -69.00 -26.75 3.86
CA LYS A 43 -68.46 -26.57 5.22
C LYS A 43 -67.54 -27.74 5.59
N THR A 44 -67.95 -28.98 5.32
CA THR A 44 -67.11 -30.15 5.54
C THR A 44 -65.86 -30.16 4.64
N THR A 45 -65.96 -29.69 3.40
CA THR A 45 -64.83 -29.53 2.46
C THR A 45 -63.91 -28.34 2.81
N VAL A 46 -64.40 -27.36 3.57
CA VAL A 46 -63.55 -26.29 4.13
C VAL A 46 -62.89 -26.75 5.43
N GLU A 47 -63.50 -27.70 6.14
CA GLU A 47 -62.89 -28.38 7.28
C GLU A 47 -61.94 -29.52 6.84
N GLN A 48 -62.07 -30.04 5.62
CA GLN A 48 -61.28 -31.15 5.04
C GLN A 48 -60.81 -30.86 3.61
N LYS A 49 -59.51 -31.02 3.32
CA LYS A 49 -58.94 -30.83 1.98
C LYS A 49 -59.51 -31.84 0.97
N ALA A 50 -59.27 -31.61 -0.32
CA ALA A 50 -59.64 -32.51 -1.42
C ALA A 50 -59.06 -33.95 -1.30
N ASP A 51 -58.03 -34.15 -0.46
CA ASP A 51 -57.42 -35.45 -0.16
C ASP A 51 -58.04 -36.15 1.08
N GLY A 52 -59.08 -35.58 1.69
CA GLY A 52 -59.79 -36.14 2.85
C GLY A 52 -59.14 -35.84 4.21
N SER A 53 -58.05 -35.08 4.28
CA SER A 53 -57.41 -34.67 5.54
C SER A 53 -58.03 -33.39 6.12
N THR A 54 -58.09 -33.24 7.45
CA THR A 54 -58.61 -32.02 8.10
C THR A 54 -57.69 -30.81 7.89
N VAL A 55 -58.26 -29.62 7.63
CA VAL A 55 -57.56 -28.36 7.30
C VAL A 55 -56.59 -27.86 8.38
N LYS A 56 -56.63 -28.44 9.58
CA LYS A 56 -55.66 -28.23 10.66
C LYS A 56 -54.19 -28.46 10.24
N THR A 57 -53.92 -29.32 9.26
CA THR A 57 -52.54 -29.62 8.83
C THR A 57 -51.87 -28.53 7.96
N LEU A 58 -52.58 -27.52 7.45
CA LEU A 58 -51.94 -26.45 6.67
C LEU A 58 -51.24 -25.40 7.56
N GLU A 59 -51.73 -25.16 8.78
CA GLU A 59 -51.04 -24.33 9.78
C GLU A 59 -49.76 -25.01 10.29
N ASP A 60 -49.80 -26.33 10.52
CA ASP A 60 -48.64 -27.08 11.03
C ASP A 60 -47.58 -27.39 9.96
N ARG A 61 -47.96 -27.58 8.69
CA ARG A 61 -47.04 -28.06 7.61
C ARG A 61 -46.20 -26.98 6.93
N VAL A 62 -46.41 -25.70 7.21
CA VAL A 62 -45.60 -24.60 6.62
C VAL A 62 -44.23 -24.44 7.29
N ALA A 63 -43.92 -25.22 8.33
CA ALA A 63 -42.83 -24.93 9.27
C ALA A 63 -43.16 -23.66 10.06
N LYS A 64 -42.94 -23.67 11.38
CA LYS A 64 -43.15 -22.48 12.23
C LYS A 64 -42.16 -21.40 11.81
N ASN A 65 -42.53 -20.61 10.80
CA ASN A 65 -41.87 -19.36 10.44
C ASN A 65 -42.48 -18.28 11.34
N GLU A 66 -41.88 -18.07 12.51
CA GLU A 66 -42.23 -16.97 13.40
C GLU A 66 -41.38 -15.75 13.01
N GLN A 67 -42.01 -14.73 12.45
CA GLN A 67 -41.39 -13.42 12.20
C GLN A 67 -41.85 -12.44 13.28
N THR A 68 -40.92 -11.99 14.11
CA THR A 68 -41.16 -10.98 15.16
C THR A 68 -40.36 -9.72 14.84
N ALA A 69 -40.56 -8.64 15.60
CA ALA A 69 -39.74 -7.43 15.48
C ALA A 69 -38.25 -7.69 15.84
N GLU A 70 -37.95 -8.79 16.52
CA GLU A 70 -36.61 -9.18 16.96
C GLU A 70 -35.88 -10.10 15.96
N GLY A 71 -36.59 -10.66 14.97
CA GLY A 71 -35.98 -11.54 13.98
C GLY A 71 -36.91 -12.50 13.24
N PHE A 72 -36.30 -13.34 12.40
CA PHE A 72 -36.92 -14.41 11.64
C PHE A 72 -36.49 -15.77 12.18
N LYS A 73 -37.45 -16.61 12.60
CA LYS A 73 -37.21 -17.97 13.10
C LYS A 73 -37.96 -18.98 12.27
N GLN A 74 -37.26 -19.99 11.77
CA GLN A 74 -37.82 -21.13 11.06
C GLN A 74 -37.50 -22.42 11.82
N HIS A 75 -38.54 -23.19 12.14
CA HIS A 75 -38.44 -24.47 12.84
C HIS A 75 -39.05 -25.59 12.00
N VAL A 76 -38.24 -26.55 11.57
CA VAL A 76 -38.68 -27.69 10.73
C VAL A 76 -38.56 -28.99 11.52
N GLU A 77 -39.71 -29.52 11.93
CA GLU A 77 -39.85 -30.87 12.45
C GLU A 77 -40.40 -31.75 11.32
N LYS A 78 -39.54 -32.61 10.74
CA LYS A 78 -39.83 -33.59 9.67
C LYS A 78 -39.92 -33.02 8.25
N THR A 79 -38.83 -33.14 7.50
CA THR A 79 -38.82 -33.06 6.02
C THR A 79 -39.45 -34.31 5.41
N TYR A 80 -39.94 -34.25 4.16
CA TYR A 80 -40.66 -35.29 3.38
C TYR A 80 -39.97 -36.68 3.26
N ALA A 81 -39.57 -37.32 4.34
CA ALA A 81 -39.21 -38.73 4.36
C ALA A 81 -40.51 -39.55 4.37
N THR A 82 -40.94 -39.97 3.19
CA THR A 82 -42.13 -40.83 2.93
C THR A 82 -41.94 -42.28 3.38
N ASN A 83 -41.15 -42.54 4.42
CA ASN A 83 -41.01 -43.88 5.01
C ASN A 83 -40.96 -43.76 6.52
N GLY A 84 -41.88 -44.43 7.21
CA GLY A 84 -42.03 -44.44 8.67
C GLY A 84 -40.88 -45.11 9.44
N LYS A 85 -39.63 -44.72 9.15
CA LYS A 85 -38.40 -45.20 9.78
C LYS A 85 -37.46 -44.06 10.22
N VAL A 86 -37.90 -42.81 10.22
CA VAL A 86 -37.07 -41.66 10.64
C VAL A 86 -37.77 -40.96 11.80
N ASP A 87 -37.33 -41.25 13.04
CA ASP A 87 -38.02 -40.78 14.25
C ASP A 87 -37.74 -39.32 14.62
N SER A 88 -36.74 -38.65 14.04
CA SER A 88 -36.72 -37.18 13.79
C SER A 88 -35.34 -36.72 13.33
N ILE A 89 -35.31 -35.91 12.28
CA ILE A 89 -34.22 -34.95 12.01
C ILE A 89 -34.87 -33.59 12.23
N GLU A 90 -34.31 -32.80 13.14
CA GLU A 90 -34.81 -31.47 13.48
C GLU A 90 -33.81 -30.43 12.98
N SER A 91 -34.31 -29.41 12.27
CA SER A 91 -33.49 -28.26 11.91
C SER A 91 -34.14 -26.97 12.37
N THR A 92 -33.32 -26.11 12.96
CA THR A 92 -33.73 -24.76 13.36
C THR A 92 -32.86 -23.74 12.66
N PHE A 93 -33.47 -22.65 12.19
CA PHE A 93 -32.78 -21.52 11.60
C PHE A 93 -33.30 -20.24 12.25
N ASN A 94 -32.42 -19.51 12.93
CA ASN A 94 -32.73 -18.27 13.65
C ASN A 94 -31.89 -17.13 13.09
N GLN A 95 -32.54 -16.04 12.68
CA GLN A 95 -31.91 -14.81 12.23
C GLN A 95 -32.38 -13.64 13.10
N THR A 96 -31.44 -12.97 13.75
CA THR A 96 -31.65 -11.73 14.51
C THR A 96 -30.85 -10.59 13.88
N ALA A 97 -30.98 -9.37 14.41
CA ALA A 97 -30.17 -8.23 13.97
C ALA A 97 -28.65 -8.41 14.22
N GLU A 98 -28.26 -9.30 15.13
CA GLU A 98 -26.86 -9.49 15.55
C GLU A 98 -26.23 -10.80 15.05
N GLU A 99 -27.05 -11.82 14.76
CA GLU A 99 -26.60 -13.18 14.52
C GLU A 99 -27.52 -13.96 13.57
N ILE A 100 -26.91 -14.78 12.70
CA ILE A 100 -27.56 -15.85 11.93
C ILE A 100 -27.09 -17.18 12.53
N ARG A 101 -28.00 -18.06 12.94
CA ARG A 101 -27.69 -19.37 13.51
C ARG A 101 -28.56 -20.48 12.92
N GLY A 102 -27.94 -21.51 12.36
CA GLY A 102 -28.58 -22.76 11.95
C GLY A 102 -28.12 -23.93 12.83
N THR A 103 -29.05 -24.83 13.19
CA THR A 103 -28.75 -26.07 13.92
C THR A 103 -29.42 -27.25 13.21
N VAL A 104 -28.73 -28.38 13.12
CA VAL A 104 -29.26 -29.65 12.61
C VAL A 104 -28.94 -30.75 13.60
N THR A 105 -29.96 -31.46 14.07
CA THR A 105 -29.77 -32.62 14.95
C THR A 105 -30.05 -33.90 14.17
N ASN A 106 -29.08 -34.81 14.12
CA ASN A 106 -29.24 -36.10 13.46
C ASN A 106 -29.99 -37.10 14.37
N ILE A 107 -30.28 -38.30 13.83
CA ILE A 107 -31.05 -39.34 14.54
C ILE A 107 -30.32 -39.96 15.74
N GLN A 108 -28.99 -39.75 15.86
CA GLN A 108 -28.18 -40.16 17.00
C GLN A 108 -28.15 -39.09 18.11
N GLY A 109 -28.74 -37.91 17.86
CA GLY A 109 -28.70 -36.77 18.78
C GLY A 109 -27.49 -35.85 18.56
N ASP A 110 -26.68 -36.08 17.53
CA ASP A 110 -25.54 -35.23 17.23
C ASP A 110 -26.04 -33.90 16.64
N VAL A 111 -25.56 -32.78 17.19
CA VAL A 111 -25.96 -31.44 16.79
C VAL A 111 -24.86 -30.79 15.96
N SER A 112 -25.17 -30.40 14.72
CA SER A 112 -24.31 -29.56 13.88
C SER A 112 -24.79 -28.11 13.91
N ASN A 113 -23.92 -27.17 14.30
CA ASN A 113 -24.23 -25.74 14.40
C ASN A 113 -23.49 -24.92 13.33
N VAL A 114 -24.15 -23.92 12.76
CA VAL A 114 -23.53 -22.89 11.91
C VAL A 114 -23.98 -21.52 12.42
N SER A 115 -23.07 -20.68 12.91
CA SER A 115 -23.38 -19.33 13.42
C SER A 115 -22.54 -18.26 12.74
N GLN A 116 -23.14 -17.13 12.36
CA GLN A 116 -22.47 -15.95 11.79
C GLN A 116 -22.92 -14.70 12.55
N LYS A 117 -21.98 -14.01 13.21
CA LYS A 117 -22.22 -12.72 13.88
C LYS A 117 -21.78 -11.58 12.99
N VAL A 118 -22.53 -10.47 12.98
CA VAL A 118 -22.32 -9.33 12.06
C VAL A 118 -20.94 -8.65 12.22
N ASN A 119 -20.24 -8.90 13.34
CA ASN A 119 -18.92 -8.30 13.64
C ASN A 119 -17.73 -9.29 13.62
N GLY A 120 -17.90 -10.51 13.10
CA GLY A 120 -16.78 -11.45 12.99
C GLY A 120 -17.13 -12.71 12.20
N PHE A 121 -16.36 -12.99 11.15
CA PHE A 121 -16.37 -14.27 10.45
C PHE A 121 -15.72 -15.34 11.34
N GLY A 122 -16.49 -15.99 12.20
CA GLY A 122 -16.09 -17.20 12.91
C GLY A 122 -16.90 -18.39 12.38
N VAL A 123 -16.23 -19.35 11.72
CA VAL A 123 -16.85 -20.63 11.31
C VAL A 123 -16.38 -21.70 12.29
N ALA A 124 -17.26 -22.15 13.19
CA ALA A 124 -17.03 -23.35 13.98
C ALA A 124 -17.59 -24.55 13.20
N VAL A 125 -16.73 -25.52 12.84
CA VAL A 125 -17.15 -26.81 12.28
C VAL A 125 -16.79 -27.89 13.30
N GLU A 126 -17.80 -28.44 13.96
CA GLU A 126 -17.65 -29.55 14.89
C GLU A 126 -17.77 -30.87 14.10
N ASN A 127 -16.71 -31.68 14.06
CA ASN A 127 -16.74 -33.02 13.47
C ASN A 127 -17.32 -34.04 14.49
N VAL A 128 -17.80 -35.19 14.00
CA VAL A 128 -18.50 -36.34 14.63
C VAL A 128 -17.79 -36.98 15.85
N LYS A 129 -16.72 -36.36 16.38
CA LYS A 129 -16.02 -36.77 17.60
C LYS A 129 -15.89 -35.66 18.66
N GLY A 130 -16.58 -34.53 18.49
CA GLY A 130 -16.51 -33.40 19.44
C GLY A 130 -15.16 -32.67 19.42
N GLU A 131 -14.44 -32.74 18.30
CA GLU A 131 -13.20 -31.99 18.11
C GLU A 131 -13.56 -30.59 17.57
N VAL A 132 -13.47 -29.59 18.45
CA VAL A 132 -13.64 -28.17 18.09
C VAL A 132 -12.32 -27.67 17.51
N ALA A 133 -12.27 -27.46 16.19
CA ALA A 133 -11.23 -26.65 15.58
C ALA A 133 -11.72 -25.20 15.48
N ASP A 134 -11.39 -24.38 16.48
CA ASP A 134 -11.67 -22.94 16.43
C ASP A 134 -10.71 -22.27 15.42
N LEU A 135 -11.20 -22.05 14.19
CA LEU A 135 -10.46 -21.27 13.19
C LEU A 135 -10.82 -19.79 13.32
N ASN A 136 -10.07 -19.05 14.13
CA ASN A 136 -10.27 -17.60 14.30
C ASN A 136 -9.45 -16.83 13.24
N VAL A 137 -10.05 -16.50 12.10
CA VAL A 137 -9.40 -15.72 11.05
C VAL A 137 -9.60 -14.23 11.32
N LYS A 138 -8.62 -13.57 11.95
CA LYS A 138 -8.51 -12.11 11.90
C LYS A 138 -7.79 -11.72 10.61
N ALA A 139 -8.30 -10.69 9.93
CA ALA A 139 -7.89 -10.30 8.57
C ALA A 139 -6.38 -10.04 8.37
N ASP A 140 -5.61 -9.87 9.45
CA ASP A 140 -4.19 -9.54 9.36
C ASP A 140 -3.26 -10.69 9.81
N LYS A 141 -3.77 -11.81 10.34
CA LYS A 141 -2.92 -12.93 10.79
C LYS A 141 -3.71 -14.21 11.04
N VAL A 142 -3.25 -15.31 10.43
CA VAL A 142 -3.67 -16.66 10.81
C VAL A 142 -2.82 -17.09 12.00
N GLU A 143 -3.31 -16.90 13.22
CA GLU A 143 -2.71 -17.50 14.42
C GLU A 143 -3.34 -18.87 14.67
N LEU A 144 -2.63 -19.92 14.27
CA LEU A 144 -2.89 -21.28 14.73
C LEU A 144 -2.46 -21.37 16.20
N SER A 145 -3.35 -21.03 17.12
CA SER A 145 -3.19 -21.38 18.52
C SER A 145 -3.68 -22.82 18.71
N VAL A 146 -2.78 -23.80 18.59
CA VAL A 146 -3.04 -25.12 19.16
C VAL A 146 -3.00 -24.93 20.67
N ALA A 147 -4.16 -24.73 21.29
CA ALA A 147 -4.29 -24.81 22.73
C ALA A 147 -3.65 -26.13 23.15
N LYS A 148 -2.67 -26.08 24.07
CA LYS A 148 -2.07 -27.26 24.70
C LYS A 148 -3.21 -28.17 25.14
N LYS A 149 -3.49 -29.22 24.37
CA LYS A 149 -4.48 -30.21 24.77
C LYS A 149 -3.87 -30.92 25.96
N LYS A 150 -4.40 -30.61 27.13
CA LYS A 150 -4.15 -31.32 28.38
C LYS A 150 -4.61 -32.79 28.33
N ASP A 151 -5.16 -33.20 27.17
CA ASP A 151 -5.62 -34.55 26.83
C ASP A 151 -4.94 -35.07 25.55
N VAL A 152 -3.61 -35.01 25.47
CA VAL A 152 -2.91 -36.05 24.69
C VAL A 152 -3.10 -37.33 25.50
N PRO A 153 -3.69 -38.41 24.96
CA PRO A 153 -3.81 -39.65 25.70
C PRO A 153 -2.41 -40.11 26.11
N LEU A 154 -2.08 -39.93 27.39
CA LEU A 154 -0.83 -40.41 27.97
C LEU A 154 -0.82 -41.93 27.84
N ILE A 155 0.24 -42.46 27.24
CA ILE A 155 0.52 -43.89 27.19
C ILE A 155 0.64 -44.36 28.64
N SER A 156 -0.32 -45.20 29.03
CA SER A 156 -0.34 -45.86 30.33
C SER A 156 0.46 -47.15 30.21
N VAL A 157 1.46 -47.33 31.07
CA VAL A 157 2.43 -48.42 30.97
C VAL A 157 2.41 -49.25 32.24
N ARG A 158 2.21 -50.55 32.09
CA ARG A 158 2.48 -51.56 33.12
C ARG A 158 3.54 -52.54 32.65
N TYR A 159 3.48 -52.91 31.36
CA TYR A 159 4.38 -53.86 30.75
C TYR A 159 5.31 -53.18 29.75
N ILE A 160 6.57 -53.61 29.71
CA ILE A 160 7.57 -53.17 28.75
C ILE A 160 8.14 -54.43 28.11
N ARG A 161 8.27 -54.44 26.78
CA ARG A 161 8.99 -55.47 26.03
C ARG A 161 10.13 -54.86 25.25
N ASP A 162 11.29 -55.46 25.44
CA ASP A 162 12.51 -55.15 24.71
C ASP A 162 12.91 -56.37 23.88
N TRP A 163 12.63 -56.29 22.59
CA TRP A 163 12.90 -57.33 21.61
C TRP A 163 14.30 -57.18 21.05
N LEU A 164 15.00 -58.29 20.90
CA LEU A 164 16.31 -58.35 20.27
C LEU A 164 16.38 -59.53 19.30
N ASN A 165 17.06 -59.32 18.18
CA ASN A 165 17.34 -60.36 17.19
C ASN A 165 18.77 -60.24 16.65
N GLY A 166 19.73 -60.49 17.54
CA GLY A 166 21.15 -60.38 17.29
C GLY A 166 21.60 -58.97 16.89
N SER A 167 22.91 -58.84 16.68
CA SER A 167 23.55 -57.64 16.16
C SER A 167 24.20 -57.90 14.80
N ASN A 168 24.83 -56.86 14.26
CA ASN A 168 25.73 -56.97 13.13
C ASN A 168 26.98 -57.84 13.37
N ILE A 169 27.27 -58.25 14.61
CA ILE A 169 28.48 -59.02 14.97
C ILE A 169 28.12 -60.37 15.62
N ASP A 170 27.26 -60.34 16.63
CA ASP A 170 26.85 -61.51 17.41
C ASP A 170 25.43 -61.95 17.03
N THR A 171 25.19 -63.25 16.94
CA THR A 171 23.86 -63.82 16.70
C THR A 171 23.06 -64.05 17.98
N GLU A 172 23.71 -64.10 19.14
CA GLU A 172 23.07 -64.21 20.46
C GLU A 172 22.46 -62.87 20.91
N ASN A 173 21.40 -62.94 21.70
CA ASN A 173 20.79 -61.76 22.28
C ASN A 173 21.44 -61.42 23.62
N LYS A 174 21.85 -60.16 23.82
CA LYS A 174 22.57 -59.71 25.01
C LYS A 174 22.04 -58.36 25.49
N TRP A 175 21.20 -58.41 26.52
CA TRP A 175 20.68 -57.23 27.20
C TRP A 175 21.48 -56.94 28.44
N MET A 176 21.94 -55.71 28.62
CA MET A 176 22.75 -55.33 29.77
C MET A 176 21.92 -54.71 30.89
N GLU A 177 21.04 -53.76 30.58
CA GLU A 177 20.33 -52.99 31.60
C GLU A 177 19.09 -52.32 31.00
N CYS A 178 18.05 -52.15 31.82
CA CYS A 178 16.86 -51.37 31.54
C CYS A 178 16.46 -50.59 32.78
N LYS A 179 16.46 -49.28 32.63
CA LYS A 179 16.00 -48.34 33.66
C LYS A 179 14.71 -47.70 33.19
N VAL A 180 13.74 -47.64 34.09
CA VAL A 180 12.46 -46.97 33.84
C VAL A 180 12.38 -45.82 34.82
N ILE A 181 12.46 -44.60 34.31
CA ILE A 181 12.67 -43.41 35.12
C ILE A 181 11.37 -42.64 35.33
N VAL A 182 11.08 -42.34 36.59
CA VAL A 182 10.02 -41.42 37.05
C VAL A 182 10.67 -40.41 37.99
N GLY A 183 10.80 -39.16 37.55
CA GLY A 183 11.58 -38.12 38.19
C GLY A 183 13.06 -38.49 38.31
N VAL A 184 13.46 -38.92 39.50
CA VAL A 184 14.83 -39.38 39.81
C VAL A 184 14.91 -40.87 40.13
N ASP A 185 13.76 -41.56 40.17
CA ASP A 185 13.66 -42.94 40.63
C ASP A 185 13.68 -43.91 39.44
N ASN A 186 14.51 -44.95 39.53
CA ASN A 186 14.41 -46.11 38.64
C ASN A 186 13.40 -47.11 39.18
N ILE A 187 12.18 -47.09 38.65
CA ILE A 187 11.08 -47.96 39.09
C ILE A 187 11.22 -49.41 38.60
N ALA A 188 12.15 -49.70 37.69
CA ALA A 188 12.44 -51.06 37.23
C ALA A 188 13.45 -51.82 38.11
N LEU A 189 14.11 -51.13 39.04
CA LEU A 189 15.22 -51.69 39.82
C LEU A 189 14.83 -53.01 40.52
N ASN A 190 15.61 -54.06 40.29
CA ASN A 190 15.44 -55.43 40.80
C ASN A 190 14.16 -56.17 40.34
N ILE A 191 13.44 -55.67 39.32
CA ILE A 191 12.34 -56.41 38.70
C ILE A 191 12.94 -57.47 37.77
N ILE A 192 12.70 -58.74 38.07
CA ILE A 192 13.17 -59.85 37.24
C ILE A 192 12.35 -59.91 35.94
N PRO A 193 12.96 -59.74 34.74
CA PRO A 193 12.25 -59.87 33.48
C PRO A 193 11.83 -61.31 33.23
N THR A 194 10.79 -61.47 32.44
CA THR A 194 10.39 -62.73 31.83
C THR A 194 10.69 -62.71 30.34
N SER A 195 10.68 -63.86 29.68
CA SER A 195 10.91 -63.96 28.24
C SER A 195 10.03 -65.07 27.66
N ASP A 196 9.91 -65.12 26.34
CA ASP A 196 9.29 -66.21 25.59
C ASP A 196 10.16 -67.48 25.56
N VAL A 197 11.42 -67.37 25.98
CA VAL A 197 12.40 -68.46 26.05
C VAL A 197 13.14 -68.47 27.39
N ASP A 198 13.90 -69.53 27.66
CA ASP A 198 14.79 -69.58 28.82
C ASP A 198 15.89 -68.52 28.69
N ILE A 199 16.09 -67.73 29.75
CA ILE A 199 17.06 -66.65 29.83
C ILE A 199 18.08 -66.92 30.94
N VAL A 200 19.33 -66.54 30.69
CA VAL A 200 20.44 -66.69 31.63
C VAL A 200 20.70 -65.35 32.32
N ASN A 201 20.89 -65.38 33.64
CA ASN A 201 21.13 -64.21 34.49
C ASN A 201 20.07 -63.09 34.33
N PRO A 202 18.78 -63.38 34.51
CA PRO A 202 17.72 -62.40 34.27
C PRO A 202 17.80 -61.17 35.20
N SER A 203 18.41 -61.32 36.39
CA SER A 203 18.56 -60.20 37.33
C SER A 203 19.45 -59.07 36.81
N TYR A 204 20.35 -59.34 35.85
CA TYR A 204 21.26 -58.32 35.35
C TYR A 204 20.56 -57.21 34.57
N TYR A 205 19.43 -57.51 33.94
CA TYR A 205 18.72 -56.52 33.13
C TYR A 205 18.16 -55.34 33.92
N THR A 206 18.05 -55.42 35.25
CA THR A 206 17.47 -54.34 36.07
C THR A 206 18.21 -54.13 37.40
N ASP A 207 19.44 -54.62 37.55
CA ASP A 207 20.18 -54.54 38.82
C ASP A 207 20.81 -53.17 39.09
N GLY A 208 20.78 -52.26 38.11
CA GLY A 208 21.35 -50.92 38.20
C GLY A 208 22.85 -50.86 37.96
N LEU A 209 23.50 -51.96 37.58
CA LEU A 209 24.94 -52.10 37.42
C LEU A 209 25.34 -52.29 35.93
N LEU A 210 26.16 -51.38 35.43
CA LEU A 210 26.77 -51.49 34.11
C LEU A 210 28.22 -51.97 34.24
N THR A 211 28.41 -53.30 34.33
CA THR A 211 29.74 -53.93 34.40
C THR A 211 30.07 -54.64 33.09
N ASP A 212 31.35 -54.64 32.70
CA ASP A 212 31.80 -55.34 31.50
C ASP A 212 31.44 -56.83 31.54
N ASN A 213 30.89 -57.33 30.42
CA ASN A 213 30.43 -58.72 30.23
C ASN A 213 29.30 -59.18 31.17
N GLN A 214 28.57 -58.25 31.79
CA GLN A 214 27.37 -58.55 32.57
C GLN A 214 26.12 -58.29 31.72
N TYR A 215 25.48 -59.36 31.26
CA TYR A 215 24.25 -59.29 30.46
C TYR A 215 23.33 -60.46 30.74
N THR A 216 22.03 -60.22 30.60
CA THR A 216 21.02 -61.25 30.38
C THR A 216 21.11 -61.73 28.94
N THR A 217 21.17 -63.04 28.73
CA THR A 217 21.34 -63.63 27.38
C THR A 217 20.41 -64.81 27.12
N THR A 218 20.12 -65.04 25.85
CA THR A 218 19.41 -66.23 25.35
C THR A 218 19.89 -66.61 23.95
N SER A 219 19.37 -67.73 23.43
CA SER A 219 19.68 -68.27 22.12
C SER A 219 19.40 -67.26 20.99
N PRO A 220 20.05 -67.42 19.82
CA PRO A 220 19.75 -66.61 18.64
C PRO A 220 18.28 -66.70 18.21
N GLY A 221 17.74 -65.57 17.75
CA GLY A 221 16.35 -65.45 17.32
C GLY A 221 15.71 -64.15 17.81
N ASN A 222 14.50 -63.87 17.35
CA ASN A 222 13.74 -62.70 17.78
C ASN A 222 13.00 -63.01 19.09
N HIS A 223 13.60 -62.62 20.20
CA HIS A 223 13.09 -62.88 21.56
C HIS A 223 13.00 -61.58 22.33
N TYR A 224 12.19 -61.54 23.39
CA TYR A 224 12.03 -60.35 24.21
C TYR A 224 12.37 -60.57 25.67
N LEU A 225 12.77 -59.49 26.35
CA LEU A 225 12.62 -59.37 27.80
C LEU A 225 11.37 -58.55 28.11
N GLN A 226 10.52 -59.06 29.00
CA GLN A 226 9.29 -58.41 29.45
C GLN A 226 9.37 -58.07 30.94
N LEU A 227 9.21 -56.79 31.25
CA LEU A 227 9.04 -56.28 32.61
C LEU A 227 7.55 -56.07 32.90
N ASP A 228 7.08 -56.53 34.06
CA ASP A 228 5.81 -56.11 34.67
C ASP A 228 6.16 -55.18 35.84
N LEU A 229 5.82 -53.90 35.72
CA LEU A 229 6.04 -52.89 36.76
C LEU A 229 5.14 -53.09 38.00
N GLY A 230 4.23 -54.07 37.97
CA GLY A 230 3.34 -54.44 39.06
C GLY A 230 2.10 -53.55 39.20
N LYS A 231 2.11 -52.36 38.59
CA LYS A 231 0.97 -51.44 38.49
C LYS A 231 1.06 -50.59 37.21
N ILE A 232 -0.05 -49.95 36.87
CA ILE A 232 -0.11 -49.01 35.74
C ILE A 232 0.53 -47.68 36.15
N HIS A 233 1.44 -47.19 35.31
CA HIS A 233 2.13 -45.92 35.41
C HIS A 233 1.72 -45.00 34.26
N LYS A 234 1.45 -43.73 34.56
CA LYS A 234 1.14 -42.68 33.56
C LYS A 234 2.15 -41.55 33.58
N ASP A 235 3.19 -41.72 34.38
CA ASP A 235 4.16 -40.74 34.84
C ASP A 235 5.60 -41.16 34.52
N ILE A 236 5.79 -42.19 33.69
CA ILE A 236 7.12 -42.56 33.18
C ILE A 236 7.62 -41.43 32.29
N ASP A 237 8.77 -40.88 32.65
CA ASP A 237 9.46 -39.87 31.86
C ASP A 237 10.12 -40.56 30.65
N TYR A 238 10.97 -41.56 30.92
CA TYR A 238 11.64 -42.32 29.87
C TYR A 238 12.06 -43.73 30.33
N ILE A 239 12.31 -44.59 29.35
CA ILE A 239 12.89 -45.92 29.49
C ILE A 239 14.27 -45.87 28.85
N GLN A 240 15.32 -46.26 29.58
CA GLN A 240 16.68 -46.26 29.09
C GLN A 240 17.21 -47.69 29.06
N ILE A 241 17.63 -48.15 27.87
CA ILE A 241 18.03 -49.52 27.62
C ILE A 241 19.49 -49.56 27.17
N TRP A 242 20.23 -50.56 27.66
CA TRP A 242 21.55 -50.91 27.20
C TRP A 242 21.55 -52.34 26.68
N HIS A 243 21.97 -52.52 25.44
CA HIS A 243 22.44 -53.81 24.94
C HIS A 243 23.96 -53.87 25.08
N ASP A 244 24.54 -55.04 24.77
CA ASP A 244 25.99 -55.20 24.73
C ASP A 244 26.64 -54.18 23.78
N TYR A 245 27.23 -53.14 24.37
CA TYR A 245 27.89 -52.04 23.68
C TYR A 245 29.39 -52.31 23.45
N SER A 246 29.86 -53.55 23.64
CA SER A 246 31.24 -53.90 23.30
C SER A 246 31.45 -53.77 21.79
N SER A 247 32.56 -53.14 21.39
CA SER A 247 32.87 -52.89 19.98
C SER A 247 31.82 -52.02 19.27
N GLU A 248 31.75 -52.06 17.93
CA GLU A 248 30.78 -51.28 17.16
C GLU A 248 29.53 -52.10 16.82
N LYS A 249 28.72 -52.39 17.85
CA LYS A 249 27.50 -53.17 17.74
C LYS A 249 26.27 -52.33 17.39
N TYR A 250 25.44 -52.89 16.53
CA TYR A 250 24.14 -52.39 16.07
C TYR A 250 23.16 -53.55 16.14
N PHE A 251 22.13 -53.43 16.99
CA PHE A 251 21.15 -54.50 17.18
C PHE A 251 19.91 -54.31 16.33
N ASN A 252 19.30 -55.43 15.94
CA ASN A 252 17.92 -55.44 15.47
C ASN A 252 17.02 -55.51 16.69
N ASN A 253 16.38 -54.40 17.05
CA ASN A 253 15.61 -54.29 18.28
C ASN A 253 14.28 -53.56 18.10
N LYS A 254 13.34 -53.88 18.98
CA LYS A 254 12.03 -53.23 19.04
C LYS A 254 11.66 -53.05 20.51
N VAL A 255 11.22 -51.85 20.89
CA VAL A 255 10.78 -51.54 22.25
C VAL A 255 9.31 -51.17 22.20
N GLU A 256 8.50 -51.85 23.00
CA GLU A 256 7.05 -51.62 23.08
C GLU A 256 6.55 -51.66 24.52
N VAL A 257 5.46 -50.95 24.77
CA VAL A 257 4.85 -50.81 26.10
C VAL A 257 3.36 -51.11 26.06
N SER A 258 2.79 -51.55 27.17
CA SER A 258 1.39 -51.93 27.25
C SER A 258 0.80 -51.69 28.64
N GLU A 259 -0.48 -51.34 28.69
CA GLU A 259 -1.26 -51.20 29.93
C GLU A 259 -1.78 -52.58 30.42
N ASP A 260 -2.19 -53.43 29.48
CA ASP A 260 -2.96 -54.66 29.70
C ASP A 260 -2.17 -55.95 29.40
N GLY A 261 -1.02 -55.85 28.72
CA GLY A 261 -0.21 -56.98 28.25
C GLY A 261 -0.69 -57.58 26.92
N GLU A 262 -1.77 -57.05 26.35
CA GLU A 262 -2.42 -57.52 25.11
C GLU A 262 -2.27 -56.49 23.99
N SER A 263 -2.50 -55.22 24.30
CA SER A 263 -2.43 -54.08 23.40
C SER A 263 -1.08 -53.38 23.56
N TRP A 264 -0.24 -53.41 22.52
CA TRP A 264 1.13 -52.92 22.58
C TRP A 264 1.33 -51.64 21.74
N TYR A 265 2.02 -50.67 22.33
CA TYR A 265 2.44 -49.42 21.71
C TYR A 265 3.95 -49.45 21.46
N THR A 266 4.36 -49.39 20.20
CA THR A 266 5.78 -49.38 19.81
C THR A 266 6.40 -48.02 20.07
N LEU A 267 7.43 -47.97 20.94
CA LEU A 267 8.26 -46.78 21.17
C LEU A 267 9.41 -46.69 20.17
N TYR A 268 9.93 -47.83 19.72
CA TYR A 268 11.03 -47.90 18.77
C TYR A 268 10.99 -49.24 18.00
N ASP A 269 11.33 -49.20 16.72
CA ASP A 269 11.47 -50.39 15.87
C ASP A 269 12.57 -50.17 14.85
N SER A 270 13.66 -50.94 14.96
CA SER A 270 14.81 -50.80 14.07
C SER A 270 14.52 -51.16 12.61
N GLN A 271 13.47 -51.95 12.33
CA GLN A 271 13.06 -52.24 10.95
C GLN A 271 12.46 -51.02 10.26
N LEU A 272 11.83 -50.12 11.03
CA LEU A 272 11.21 -48.90 10.53
C LEU A 272 12.15 -47.69 10.62
N GLN A 273 12.92 -47.60 11.71
CA GLN A 273 13.71 -46.42 12.06
C GLN A 273 15.22 -46.59 11.80
N GLY A 274 15.65 -47.77 11.37
CA GLY A 274 17.06 -48.14 11.24
C GLY A 274 17.68 -48.51 12.58
N THR A 275 18.87 -49.12 12.56
CA THR A 275 19.62 -49.47 13.77
C THR A 275 20.47 -48.29 14.26
N TYR A 276 20.89 -48.31 15.52
CA TYR A 276 21.83 -47.34 16.08
C TYR A 276 23.04 -48.04 16.71
N LYS A 277 24.16 -47.31 16.83
CA LYS A 277 25.37 -47.80 17.48
C LYS A 277 25.15 -47.81 18.99
N GLU A 278 25.32 -48.97 19.62
CA GLU A 278 25.25 -49.10 21.07
C GLU A 278 26.39 -48.34 21.76
N SER A 279 26.13 -47.83 22.97
CA SER A 279 27.11 -47.03 23.72
C SER A 279 26.95 -47.19 25.23
N ALA A 280 27.99 -46.84 25.98
CA ALA A 280 27.95 -46.83 27.44
C ALA A 280 26.87 -45.90 28.04
N SER A 281 26.32 -44.96 27.25
CA SER A 281 25.22 -44.08 27.69
C SER A 281 23.84 -44.70 27.54
N GLY A 282 23.71 -45.84 26.84
CA GLY A 282 22.43 -46.48 26.57
C GLY A 282 21.53 -45.66 25.65
N LYS A 283 20.42 -46.25 25.26
CA LYS A 283 19.40 -45.61 24.42
C LYS A 283 18.21 -45.19 25.27
N ILE A 284 17.87 -43.91 25.21
CA ILE A 284 16.68 -43.36 25.85
C ILE A 284 15.49 -43.47 24.88
N HIS A 285 14.40 -44.06 25.39
CA HIS A 285 13.10 -44.21 24.78
C HIS A 285 12.07 -43.47 25.62
N TYR A 286 11.61 -42.36 25.07
CA TYR A 286 10.64 -41.49 25.69
C TYR A 286 9.22 -42.06 25.56
N VAL A 287 8.46 -42.12 26.68
CA VAL A 287 7.13 -42.78 26.72
C VAL A 287 6.00 -41.80 26.47
N ASN A 288 6.00 -40.67 27.18
CA ASN A 288 4.92 -39.68 27.16
C ASN A 288 5.42 -38.28 26.79
N ASP A 289 6.50 -38.26 26.02
CA ASP A 289 7.38 -37.12 26.00
C ASP A 289 6.78 -35.93 25.28
N SER A 290 6.62 -34.89 26.10
CA SER A 290 6.37 -33.55 25.63
C SER A 290 7.43 -33.13 24.63
N ASP A 291 8.64 -33.68 24.63
CA ASP A 291 9.75 -33.25 23.77
C ASP A 291 9.65 -33.82 22.36
N TYR A 292 9.12 -35.02 22.10
CA TYR A 292 8.77 -35.42 20.72
C TYR A 292 7.66 -34.54 20.16
N LEU A 293 6.63 -34.26 20.97
CA LEU A 293 5.59 -33.30 20.61
C LEU A 293 6.16 -31.89 20.46
N THR A 294 7.13 -31.49 21.28
CA THR A 294 7.80 -30.18 21.22
C THR A 294 8.74 -30.11 20.04
N ASP A 295 9.36 -31.20 19.60
CA ASP A 295 10.19 -31.31 18.39
C ASP A 295 9.31 -31.28 17.14
N GLN A 296 8.15 -31.95 17.15
CA GLN A 296 7.18 -31.84 16.07
C GLN A 296 6.56 -30.44 16.04
N LEU A 297 6.25 -29.85 17.20
CA LEU A 297 5.75 -28.47 17.31
C LEU A 297 6.84 -27.45 16.96
N ALA A 298 8.10 -27.70 17.27
CA ALA A 298 9.23 -26.86 16.91
C ALA A 298 9.54 -26.98 15.42
N LYS A 299 9.40 -28.17 14.81
CA LYS A 299 9.44 -28.34 13.35
C LYS A 299 8.28 -27.59 12.69
N ILE A 300 7.08 -27.68 13.24
CA ILE A 300 5.92 -26.90 12.77
C ILE A 300 6.16 -25.40 12.96
N ASP A 301 6.74 -24.96 14.09
CA ASP A 301 7.07 -23.55 14.34
C ASP A 301 8.17 -23.06 13.41
N ILE A 302 9.20 -23.88 13.13
CA ILE A 302 10.25 -23.60 12.15
C ILE A 302 9.66 -23.52 10.74
N ASP A 303 8.78 -24.44 10.35
CA ASP A 303 8.13 -24.43 9.04
C ASP A 303 7.16 -23.26 8.91
N ILE A 304 6.41 -22.92 9.96
CA ILE A 304 5.58 -21.71 10.02
C ILE A 304 6.45 -20.47 9.94
N ASN A 305 7.55 -20.37 10.70
CA ASN A 305 8.48 -19.24 10.63
C ASN A 305 9.16 -19.15 9.26
N LYS A 306 9.42 -20.29 8.59
CA LYS A 306 9.92 -20.36 7.22
C LYS A 306 8.85 -19.95 6.21
N VAL A 307 7.59 -20.29 6.44
CA VAL A 307 6.44 -19.83 5.64
C VAL A 307 6.22 -18.34 5.87
N VAL A 308 6.23 -17.84 7.10
CA VAL A 308 6.13 -16.42 7.46
C VAL A 308 7.31 -15.65 6.94
N THR A 309 8.54 -16.17 6.96
CA THR A 309 9.69 -15.49 6.33
C THR A 309 9.64 -15.59 4.82
N SER A 310 9.14 -16.67 4.22
CA SER A 310 8.95 -16.74 2.77
C SER A 310 7.76 -15.90 2.29
N VAL A 311 6.73 -15.71 3.13
CA VAL A 311 5.60 -14.79 2.95
C VAL A 311 6.00 -13.37 3.28
N ALA A 312 6.86 -13.08 4.25
CA ALA A 312 7.40 -11.74 4.52
C ALA A 312 8.44 -11.36 3.48
N ASN A 313 9.21 -12.32 2.97
CA ASN A 313 10.03 -12.14 1.78
C ASN A 313 9.13 -12.04 0.55
N ALA A 314 8.02 -12.77 0.46
CA ALA A 314 7.07 -12.65 -0.63
C ALA A 314 6.14 -11.46 -0.48
N GLU A 315 5.96 -10.84 0.68
CA GLU A 315 5.26 -9.59 0.99
C GLU A 315 6.26 -8.46 0.89
N GLY A 316 7.55 -8.71 1.08
CA GLY A 316 8.66 -7.89 0.62
C GLY A 316 8.79 -7.97 -0.89
N LYS A 317 8.43 -9.10 -1.53
CA LYS A 317 8.48 -9.33 -2.99
C LYS A 317 7.17 -9.00 -3.71
N ILE A 318 6.02 -9.06 -3.01
CA ILE A 318 4.67 -8.59 -3.37
C ILE A 318 4.60 -7.13 -2.98
N SER A 319 5.33 -6.68 -1.95
CA SER A 319 5.80 -5.30 -1.87
C SER A 319 6.64 -5.06 -3.09
N GLU A 320 7.73 -5.74 -3.46
CA GLU A 320 8.47 -5.59 -4.76
C GLU A 320 7.62 -5.74 -6.03
N MET A 321 6.42 -6.35 -5.98
CA MET A 321 5.51 -6.47 -7.12
C MET A 321 4.41 -5.40 -7.12
N ALA A 322 3.99 -4.91 -5.96
CA ALA A 322 3.36 -3.60 -5.75
C ALA A 322 4.40 -2.46 -5.92
N VAL A 323 5.66 -2.82 -5.80
CA VAL A 323 6.90 -2.10 -5.96
C VAL A 323 7.48 -2.50 -7.33
N LYS A 324 6.56 -2.60 -8.31
CA LYS A 324 6.73 -1.89 -9.58
C LYS A 324 6.89 -0.36 -9.39
N GLN A 325 6.90 0.13 -8.15
CA GLN A 325 7.64 1.29 -7.64
C GLN A 325 9.19 1.14 -7.58
N ASN A 326 9.82 -0.04 -7.69
CA ASN A 326 11.31 -0.18 -7.64
C ASN A 326 12.03 -0.06 -8.99
N GLU A 327 11.32 0.04 -10.12
CA GLU A 327 11.93 0.75 -11.26
C GLU A 327 12.07 2.25 -10.96
N VAL A 328 11.26 2.81 -10.07
CA VAL A 328 11.38 4.21 -9.65
C VAL A 328 12.47 4.36 -8.60
N GLU A 329 12.58 3.49 -7.60
CA GLU A 329 13.58 3.66 -6.52
C GLU A 329 15.03 3.46 -6.98
N LEU A 330 15.30 2.50 -7.88
CA LEU A 330 16.62 2.38 -8.53
C LEU A 330 16.93 3.56 -9.46
N ARG A 331 15.95 4.02 -10.25
CA ARG A 331 16.12 5.24 -11.07
C ARG A 331 16.30 6.49 -10.22
N VAL A 332 15.67 6.58 -9.05
CA VAL A 332 15.82 7.71 -8.13
C VAL A 332 17.20 7.68 -7.48
N SER A 333 17.73 6.53 -7.06
CA SER A 333 19.10 6.46 -6.52
C SER A 333 20.16 6.78 -7.56
N ASP A 334 20.01 6.31 -8.81
CA ASP A 334 20.92 6.67 -9.90
C ASP A 334 20.77 8.16 -10.25
N THR A 335 19.54 8.69 -10.26
CA THR A 335 19.28 10.13 -10.47
C THR A 335 19.81 10.99 -9.31
N GLU A 336 19.71 10.55 -8.06
CA GLU A 336 20.23 11.25 -6.88
C GLU A 336 21.76 11.26 -6.87
N LYS A 337 22.39 10.15 -7.29
CA LYS A 337 23.83 10.09 -7.50
C LYS A 337 24.26 10.99 -8.65
N ASP A 338 23.57 10.94 -9.79
CA ASP A 338 23.84 11.81 -10.94
C ASP A 338 23.65 13.30 -10.56
N ILE A 339 22.61 13.63 -9.79
CA ILE A 339 22.39 14.99 -9.25
C ILE A 339 23.53 15.36 -8.29
N THR A 340 23.95 14.45 -7.41
CA THR A 340 25.05 14.70 -6.47
C THR A 340 26.38 14.89 -7.19
N ASP A 341 26.65 14.14 -8.26
CA ASP A 341 27.85 14.29 -9.09
C ASP A 341 27.81 15.59 -9.93
N ILE A 342 26.65 15.97 -10.46
CA ILE A 342 26.45 17.26 -11.14
C ILE A 342 26.66 18.43 -10.16
N VAL A 343 26.06 18.38 -8.97
CA VAL A 343 26.15 19.45 -7.97
C VAL A 343 27.53 19.48 -7.32
N GLY A 344 28.13 18.33 -7.03
CA GLY A 344 29.40 18.21 -6.33
C GLY A 344 30.63 18.46 -7.19
N ASN A 345 30.59 18.08 -8.48
CA ASN A 345 31.76 18.16 -9.36
C ASN A 345 31.58 19.14 -10.53
N MET A 346 30.41 19.15 -11.18
CA MET A 346 30.23 19.98 -12.39
C MET A 346 29.91 21.44 -12.06
N LEU A 347 29.12 21.71 -11.01
CA LEU A 347 28.78 23.08 -10.63
C LEU A 347 30.02 23.90 -10.22
N PRO A 348 30.94 23.39 -9.38
CA PRO A 348 32.19 24.09 -9.07
C PRO A 348 33.07 24.31 -10.30
N ASP A 349 33.12 23.35 -11.23
CA ASP A 349 33.90 23.49 -12.47
C ASP A 349 33.30 24.57 -13.39
N ILE A 350 31.98 24.66 -13.50
CA ILE A 350 31.30 25.71 -14.25
C ILE A 350 31.52 27.07 -13.56
N GLU A 351 31.43 27.15 -12.23
CA GLU A 351 31.73 28.37 -11.48
C GLU A 351 33.18 28.83 -11.67
N ASN A 352 34.13 27.88 -11.67
CA ASN A 352 35.53 28.16 -11.96
C ASN A 352 35.75 28.62 -13.40
N GLN A 353 35.08 28.01 -14.39
CA GLN A 353 35.15 28.43 -15.79
C GLN A 353 34.54 29.81 -16.01
N ILE A 354 33.40 30.12 -15.38
CA ILE A 354 32.78 31.45 -15.42
C ILE A 354 33.74 32.47 -14.83
N SER A 355 34.33 32.18 -13.66
CA SER A 355 35.29 33.07 -13.00
C SER A 355 36.54 33.30 -13.87
N ALA A 356 37.07 32.23 -14.49
CA ALA A 356 38.20 32.33 -15.39
C ALA A 356 37.87 33.15 -16.65
N ASN A 357 36.69 32.95 -17.24
CA ASN A 357 36.22 33.70 -18.39
C ASN A 357 35.96 35.17 -18.05
N GLN A 358 35.41 35.47 -16.87
CA GLN A 358 35.26 36.83 -16.36
C GLN A 358 36.61 37.53 -16.25
N SER A 359 37.59 36.89 -15.61
CA SER A 359 38.97 37.43 -15.53
C SER A 359 39.59 37.63 -16.91
N ALA A 360 39.39 36.68 -17.84
CA ALA A 360 39.90 36.82 -19.21
C ALA A 360 39.23 37.98 -19.97
N LEU A 361 37.93 38.19 -19.78
CA LEU A 361 37.18 39.32 -20.32
C LEU A 361 37.63 40.64 -19.71
N GLU A 362 37.90 40.68 -18.40
CA GLU A 362 38.46 41.86 -17.72
C GLU A 362 39.83 42.21 -18.30
N VAL A 363 40.72 41.24 -18.44
CA VAL A 363 42.04 41.43 -19.07
C VAL A 363 41.92 41.89 -20.53
N ALA A 364 40.99 41.30 -21.30
CA ALA A 364 40.76 41.71 -22.67
C ALA A 364 40.20 43.14 -22.75
N LEU A 365 39.29 43.51 -21.86
CA LEU A 365 38.74 44.85 -21.75
C LEU A 365 39.81 45.86 -21.34
N GLU A 366 40.68 45.51 -20.38
CA GLU A 366 41.83 46.32 -20.00
C GLU A 366 42.83 46.46 -21.14
N SER A 367 43.08 45.41 -21.92
CA SER A 367 43.92 45.45 -23.11
C SER A 367 43.32 46.34 -24.20
N ILE A 368 42.00 46.27 -24.44
CA ILE A 368 41.28 47.16 -25.35
C ILE A 368 41.37 48.60 -24.84
N LYS A 369 41.07 48.86 -23.55
CA LYS A 369 41.22 50.18 -22.93
C LYS A 369 42.64 50.69 -23.08
N SER A 370 43.65 49.87 -22.77
CA SER A 370 45.05 50.22 -22.96
C SER A 370 45.40 50.46 -24.43
N THR A 371 44.79 49.76 -25.37
CA THR A 371 45.03 49.92 -26.82
C THR A 371 44.37 51.21 -27.30
N VAL A 372 43.15 51.52 -26.85
CA VAL A 372 42.47 52.80 -27.07
C VAL A 372 43.30 53.94 -26.46
N THR A 373 43.75 53.82 -25.21
CA THR A 373 44.62 54.81 -24.56
C THR A 373 46.00 54.91 -25.21
N LYS A 374 46.57 53.82 -25.74
CA LYS A 374 47.79 53.86 -26.56
C LYS A 374 47.54 54.50 -27.92
N LEU A 375 46.40 54.27 -28.56
CA LEU A 375 46.01 55.02 -29.76
C LEU A 375 45.82 56.52 -29.43
N GLU A 376 45.28 56.86 -28.26
CA GLU A 376 45.22 58.24 -27.77
C GLU A 376 46.63 58.82 -27.48
N GLY A 377 47.55 58.01 -26.97
CA GLY A 377 48.89 58.44 -26.53
C GLY A 377 49.99 58.40 -27.60
N ASP A 378 49.96 57.44 -28.53
CA ASP A 378 50.93 57.25 -29.62
C ASP A 378 50.52 58.00 -30.90
N VAL A 379 49.28 58.49 -31.01
CA VAL A 379 48.90 59.40 -32.11
C VAL A 379 49.36 60.81 -31.77
N ALA A 380 50.64 61.05 -32.06
CA ALA A 380 51.15 62.40 -32.21
C ALA A 380 50.43 63.10 -33.39
N LYS A 381 49.36 63.83 -33.05
CA LYS A 381 48.77 65.01 -33.72
C LYS A 381 47.96 64.83 -35.02
N GLN A 382 46.87 64.03 -35.04
CA GLN A 382 45.76 64.19 -36.01
C GLN A 382 44.42 63.75 -35.37
N THR A 383 43.33 64.46 -35.69
CA THR A 383 41.90 64.32 -35.28
C THR A 383 41.52 63.32 -34.17
N GLN A 384 40.89 63.80 -33.08
CA GLN A 384 40.34 62.97 -31.99
C GLN A 384 38.83 62.72 -32.17
N GLU A 385 38.37 61.51 -31.85
CA GLU A 385 36.96 61.12 -31.78
C GLU A 385 36.69 60.52 -30.39
N ILE A 386 35.75 61.11 -29.65
CA ILE A 386 35.39 60.73 -28.28
C ILE A 386 33.89 60.46 -28.25
N GLN A 387 33.48 59.25 -27.84
CA GLN A 387 32.09 58.88 -27.59
C GLN A 387 31.91 58.59 -26.10
N ASP A 388 31.09 59.38 -25.41
CA ASP A 388 30.77 59.19 -24.00
C ASP A 388 29.26 59.35 -23.72
N ALA A 389 28.88 59.34 -22.44
CA ALA A 389 27.49 59.51 -22.02
C ALA A 389 26.89 60.88 -22.41
N ASN A 390 27.72 61.86 -22.76
CA ASN A 390 27.33 63.22 -23.13
C ASN A 390 27.25 63.41 -24.66
N GLY A 391 27.60 62.40 -25.45
CA GLY A 391 27.49 62.41 -26.92
C GLY A 391 28.81 62.15 -27.64
N TRP A 392 28.88 62.61 -28.88
CA TRP A 392 30.08 62.51 -29.73
C TRP A 392 30.82 63.84 -29.76
N LYS A 393 32.14 63.80 -29.58
CA LYS A 393 33.03 64.95 -29.71
C LYS A 393 34.16 64.63 -30.69
N PHE A 394 34.28 65.45 -31.71
CA PHE A 394 35.34 65.38 -32.72
C PHE A 394 36.24 66.60 -32.59
N ILE A 395 37.55 66.43 -32.41
CA ILE A 395 38.51 67.54 -32.37
C ILE A 395 39.40 67.44 -33.60
N PHE A 396 39.29 68.41 -34.51
CA PHE A 396 40.12 68.52 -35.70
C PHE A 396 41.19 69.56 -35.47
N SER A 397 42.45 69.13 -35.39
CA SER A 397 43.62 70.02 -35.43
C SER A 397 44.05 70.20 -36.89
N SER A 398 44.44 71.41 -37.31
CA SER A 398 44.84 71.68 -38.69
C SER A 398 46.05 70.82 -39.10
N ILE A 399 45.82 69.83 -39.96
CA ILE A 399 46.86 68.96 -40.52
C ILE A 399 47.52 69.70 -41.69
N GLY A 400 48.80 70.05 -41.55
CA GLY A 400 49.67 70.21 -42.72
C GLY A 400 50.09 71.62 -43.16
N VAL A 401 50.29 72.60 -42.28
CA VAL A 401 51.13 73.77 -42.64
C VAL A 401 52.29 73.93 -41.65
N LYS A 402 53.35 73.14 -41.86
CA LYS A 402 54.66 73.43 -41.28
C LYS A 402 55.29 74.59 -42.05
N GLY A 403 55.08 75.81 -41.54
CA GLY A 403 55.90 76.98 -41.82
C GLY A 403 56.13 77.71 -40.50
N GLU A 404 57.35 78.19 -40.25
CA GLU A 404 57.65 78.97 -39.05
C GLU A 404 56.67 80.15 -38.94
N GLY A 405 55.93 80.23 -37.82
CA GLY A 405 55.03 81.34 -37.50
C GLY A 405 53.53 81.10 -37.74
N ILE A 406 53.08 79.89 -38.11
CA ILE A 406 51.64 79.57 -38.25
C ILE A 406 51.12 78.92 -36.96
N PRO A 407 50.16 79.53 -36.23
CA PRO A 407 49.61 78.96 -34.99
C PRO A 407 48.76 77.72 -35.25
N GLU A 408 48.84 76.74 -34.33
CA GLU A 408 48.12 75.46 -34.39
C GLU A 408 46.61 75.67 -34.15
N GLN A 409 45.77 75.47 -35.17
CA GLN A 409 44.32 75.73 -35.04
C GLN A 409 43.58 74.43 -34.70
N GLU A 410 42.76 74.45 -33.64
CA GLU A 410 41.88 73.35 -33.27
C GLU A 410 40.40 73.73 -33.35
N THR A 411 39.60 72.85 -33.94
CA THR A 411 38.13 72.96 -34.03
C THR A 411 37.48 71.74 -33.39
N ALA A 412 36.62 71.98 -32.40
CA ALA A 412 35.79 70.94 -31.81
C ALA A 412 34.38 70.95 -32.42
N ILE A 413 33.89 69.77 -32.80
CA ILE A 413 32.50 69.50 -33.15
C ILE A 413 31.92 68.64 -32.03
N ASN A 414 30.85 69.09 -31.37
CA ASN A 414 30.11 68.28 -30.40
C ASN A 414 28.71 67.99 -30.96
N ILE A 415 28.27 66.73 -30.88
CA ILE A 415 26.96 66.26 -31.30
C ILE A 415 26.36 65.47 -30.13
N ASN A 416 25.23 65.93 -29.59
CA ASN A 416 24.55 65.28 -28.47
C ASN A 416 23.03 65.39 -28.61
N GLY A 417 22.29 64.98 -27.57
CA GLY A 417 20.83 65.06 -27.55
C GLY A 417 20.26 66.46 -27.71
N ASP A 418 21.03 67.50 -27.38
CA ASP A 418 20.61 68.90 -27.48
C ASP A 418 20.86 69.49 -28.88
N GLY A 419 21.83 68.94 -29.63
CA GLY A 419 22.11 69.31 -31.01
C GLY A 419 23.60 69.30 -31.37
N LEU A 420 23.99 70.24 -32.24
CA LEU A 420 25.34 70.36 -32.80
C LEU A 420 25.98 71.69 -32.40
N SER A 421 27.26 71.64 -32.00
CA SER A 421 28.08 72.84 -31.84
C SER A 421 29.45 72.67 -32.49
N VAL A 422 29.92 73.70 -33.18
CA VAL A 422 31.26 73.78 -33.79
C VAL A 422 31.98 74.95 -33.16
N THR A 423 33.09 74.72 -32.49
CA THR A 423 33.82 75.74 -31.74
C THR A 423 35.30 75.71 -32.10
N ARG A 424 35.85 76.85 -32.51
CA ARG A 424 37.30 77.03 -32.59
C ARG A 424 37.86 77.29 -31.18
N LEU A 425 38.89 76.56 -30.78
CA LEU A 425 39.34 76.47 -29.39
C LEU A 425 40.39 77.53 -28.96
N GLU A 426 40.97 78.29 -29.89
CA GLU A 426 41.97 79.34 -29.58
C GLU A 426 41.34 80.71 -29.21
N ASP A 427 42.15 81.57 -28.57
CA ASP A 427 41.78 82.84 -27.88
C ASP A 427 40.92 83.86 -28.66
N LYS A 428 40.70 83.70 -29.98
CA LYS A 428 39.83 84.55 -30.82
C LYS A 428 39.07 83.76 -31.91
N GLY A 429 38.26 82.79 -31.50
CA GLY A 429 37.51 81.90 -32.39
C GLY A 429 36.06 82.30 -32.71
N TYR A 430 35.48 81.61 -33.69
CA TYR A 430 34.04 81.58 -33.93
C TYR A 430 33.44 80.29 -33.36
N LYS A 431 32.18 80.36 -32.95
CA LYS A 431 31.37 79.23 -32.52
C LYS A 431 30.03 79.24 -33.23
N THR A 432 29.61 78.10 -33.75
CA THR A 432 28.27 77.88 -34.31
C THR A 432 27.52 76.90 -33.41
N VAL A 433 26.26 77.20 -33.14
CA VAL A 433 25.35 76.35 -32.36
C VAL A 433 24.08 76.12 -33.18
N ILE A 434 23.68 74.86 -33.30
CA ILE A 434 22.44 74.41 -33.91
C ILE A 434 21.81 73.41 -32.94
N THR A 435 20.92 73.88 -32.09
CA THR A 435 20.18 73.08 -31.10
C THR A 435 18.68 73.20 -31.34
N GLY A 436 17.88 72.46 -30.56
CA GLY A 436 16.42 72.65 -30.56
C GLY A 436 15.98 74.08 -30.21
N ASP A 437 16.79 74.80 -29.44
CA ASP A 437 16.47 76.13 -28.91
C ASP A 437 17.17 77.29 -29.64
N GLU A 438 18.24 77.01 -30.38
CA GLU A 438 19.06 78.06 -30.98
C GLU A 438 19.70 77.64 -32.31
N PHE A 439 19.61 78.54 -33.30
CA PHE A 439 20.51 78.56 -34.45
C PHE A 439 21.29 79.87 -34.42
N GLY A 440 22.58 79.82 -34.07
CA GLY A 440 23.36 81.01 -33.77
C GLY A 440 24.86 80.90 -34.03
N GLY A 441 25.47 82.05 -34.35
CA GLY A 441 26.89 82.24 -34.52
C GLY A 441 27.43 83.24 -33.50
N TYR A 442 28.57 82.90 -32.89
CA TYR A 442 29.23 83.64 -31.84
C TYR A 442 30.70 83.92 -32.20
N TYR A 443 31.24 85.03 -31.71
CA TYR A 443 32.65 85.40 -31.80
C TYR A 443 33.22 85.65 -30.41
N ASN A 444 34.38 85.07 -30.10
CA ASN A 444 35.08 85.35 -28.86
C ASN A 444 35.91 86.63 -29.00
N ASN A 445 35.59 87.66 -28.21
CA ASN A 445 36.29 88.95 -28.24
C ASN A 445 37.55 88.98 -27.35
N GLY A 446 37.94 87.86 -26.74
CA GLY A 446 39.03 87.73 -25.77
C GLY A 446 38.60 87.82 -24.31
N GLN A 447 37.31 88.08 -24.04
CA GLN A 447 36.74 88.11 -22.69
C GLN A 447 35.42 87.33 -22.60
N ASP A 448 34.56 87.42 -23.62
CA ASP A 448 33.26 86.75 -23.69
C ASP A 448 32.92 86.26 -25.12
N TRP A 449 32.05 85.26 -25.20
CA TRP A 449 31.41 84.83 -26.45
C TRP A 449 30.25 85.76 -26.79
N VAL A 450 30.42 86.54 -27.85
CA VAL A 450 29.43 87.52 -28.29
C VAL A 450 28.63 86.95 -29.45
N LYS A 451 27.30 86.86 -29.29
CA LYS A 451 26.39 86.48 -30.39
C LYS A 451 26.48 87.51 -31.52
N VAL A 452 26.89 87.06 -32.70
CA VAL A 452 27.05 87.91 -33.90
C VAL A 452 25.96 87.67 -34.93
N PHE A 453 25.36 86.47 -34.92
CA PHE A 453 24.26 86.05 -35.79
C PHE A 453 23.31 85.12 -35.02
N SER A 454 22.00 85.23 -35.23
CA SER A 454 21.03 84.19 -34.84
C SER A 454 19.74 84.24 -35.65
N LEU A 455 19.02 83.13 -35.62
CA LEU A 455 17.62 83.03 -36.05
C LEU A 455 16.72 83.02 -34.81
N ASP A 456 15.79 83.96 -34.75
CA ASP A 456 14.70 83.97 -33.77
C ASP A 456 13.39 83.87 -34.56
N GLU A 457 12.79 82.67 -34.61
CA GLU A 457 11.62 82.35 -35.45
C GLU A 457 11.83 82.69 -36.94
N ASP A 458 11.15 83.72 -37.45
CA ASP A 458 11.25 84.20 -38.84
C ASP A 458 12.25 85.36 -39.01
N MET A 459 12.91 85.80 -37.94
CA MET A 459 13.83 86.93 -37.94
C MET A 459 15.30 86.51 -37.94
N VAL A 460 16.08 87.12 -38.83
CA VAL A 460 17.55 87.09 -38.76
C VAL A 460 18.05 88.27 -37.93
N ARG A 461 18.78 87.99 -36.85
CA ARG A 461 19.50 89.02 -36.08
C ARG A 461 20.98 88.95 -36.39
N THR A 462 21.57 90.07 -36.78
CA THR A 462 23.02 90.20 -36.96
C THR A 462 23.52 91.52 -36.41
N LYS A 463 24.70 91.52 -35.79
CA LYS A 463 25.32 92.75 -35.26
C LYS A 463 25.82 93.68 -36.38
N ARG A 464 26.30 93.12 -37.49
CA ARG A 464 26.78 93.87 -38.65
C ARG A 464 26.51 93.07 -39.92
N LEU A 465 26.01 93.74 -40.95
CA LEU A 465 25.86 93.19 -42.28
C LEU A 465 26.66 94.08 -43.25
N MET A 466 27.59 93.47 -43.99
CA MET A 466 28.33 94.14 -45.07
C MET A 466 27.83 93.58 -46.40
N ALA A 467 27.33 94.45 -47.27
CA ALA A 467 26.83 94.08 -48.59
C ALA A 467 27.67 94.80 -49.66
N GLU A 468 28.70 94.13 -50.17
CA GLU A 468 29.69 94.74 -51.10
C GLU A 468 29.09 95.20 -52.43
N ARG A 469 27.98 94.57 -52.86
CA ARG A 469 27.34 94.84 -54.14
C ARG A 469 25.90 95.34 -53.99
N GLY A 470 25.58 95.90 -52.83
CA GLY A 470 24.23 96.31 -52.48
C GLY A 470 23.36 95.16 -51.95
N CYS A 471 22.17 95.51 -51.50
CA CYS A 471 21.19 94.59 -50.96
C CYS A 471 19.80 95.02 -51.43
N ASP A 472 19.06 94.10 -52.05
CA ASP A 472 17.69 94.30 -52.49
C ASP A 472 16.72 93.90 -51.38
N PHE A 473 15.86 94.82 -50.98
CA PHE A 473 14.84 94.58 -49.98
C PHE A 473 13.45 94.78 -50.59
N MET A 474 12.53 93.85 -50.33
CA MET A 474 11.12 94.04 -50.72
C MET A 474 10.45 95.13 -49.88
N SER A 475 10.80 95.21 -48.61
CA SER A 475 10.49 96.31 -47.70
C SER A 475 11.60 96.40 -46.65
N LEU A 476 11.95 97.62 -46.22
CA LEU A 476 12.98 97.85 -45.20
C LEU A 476 12.39 98.72 -44.08
N LYS A 477 12.42 98.21 -42.85
CA LYS A 477 12.00 98.94 -41.64
C LYS A 477 13.24 99.19 -40.79
N ILE A 478 13.54 100.46 -40.49
CA ILE A 478 14.70 100.86 -39.67
C ILE A 478 14.20 101.44 -38.35
N VAL A 479 14.72 100.93 -37.24
CA VAL A 479 14.36 101.36 -35.88
C VAL A 479 15.62 101.93 -35.21
N PRO A 480 15.64 103.22 -34.81
CA PRO A 480 16.81 103.80 -34.16
C PRO A 480 17.01 103.26 -32.73
N VAL A 481 18.28 102.99 -32.36
CA VAL A 481 18.68 102.52 -31.02
C VAL A 481 19.24 103.70 -30.22
N ASP A 482 18.39 104.24 -29.36
CA ASP A 482 18.64 105.15 -28.22
C ASP A 482 19.32 106.52 -28.43
N TYR A 483 18.75 107.52 -27.77
CA TYR A 483 19.10 108.94 -27.80
C TYR A 483 20.04 109.26 -26.63
N SER A 484 21.35 109.16 -26.80
CA SER A 484 22.29 109.82 -25.89
C SER A 484 23.50 110.37 -26.63
N SER A 485 23.39 111.66 -26.97
CA SER A 485 24.47 112.65 -27.06
C SER A 485 25.81 112.17 -27.63
N MET A 486 25.83 111.84 -28.93
CA MET A 486 26.80 112.33 -29.92
C MET A 486 26.69 111.51 -31.23
N GLY A 487 26.00 112.07 -32.22
CA GLY A 487 26.19 111.74 -33.65
C GLY A 487 25.66 110.39 -34.15
N VAL A 488 24.34 110.18 -34.12
CA VAL A 488 23.70 109.08 -34.85
C VAL A 488 23.50 109.48 -36.32
N LYS A 489 24.21 108.84 -37.26
CA LYS A 489 23.83 108.80 -38.69
C LYS A 489 23.10 107.49 -38.97
N GLY A 490 21.80 107.46 -38.68
CA GLY A 490 20.88 106.46 -39.24
C GLY A 490 20.00 107.16 -40.26
N LEU A 491 20.22 106.89 -41.55
CA LEU A 491 19.33 107.35 -42.62
C LEU A 491 18.71 106.13 -43.29
N ALA A 492 17.38 106.08 -43.30
CA ALA A 492 16.59 104.98 -43.82
C ALA A 492 15.38 105.54 -44.56
N PHE A 493 15.31 105.31 -45.87
CA PHE A 493 14.21 105.76 -46.70
C PHE A 493 13.76 104.62 -47.61
N VAL A 494 12.56 104.07 -47.40
CA VAL A 494 11.84 103.22 -48.37
C VAL A 494 10.33 103.34 -48.06
N LYS A 495 9.38 103.70 -48.94
CA LYS A 495 9.23 103.90 -50.41
C LYS A 495 8.46 105.23 -50.63
N SER A 496 8.48 105.90 -51.79
CA SER A 496 7.97 105.43 -53.10
C SER A 496 8.79 105.98 -54.28
N GLY A 497 9.03 105.28 -55.40
CA GLY A 497 8.60 103.94 -55.83
C GLY A 497 8.87 103.80 -57.34
N GLY A 498 9.63 102.78 -57.76
CA GLY A 498 10.02 102.61 -59.16
C GLY A 498 11.42 102.03 -59.28
N ASN A 499 11.56 101.11 -60.25
CA ASN A 499 12.80 100.63 -60.87
C ASN A 499 13.98 101.62 -60.71
N SER A 500 15.09 101.25 -60.12
CA SER A 500 15.89 100.03 -60.29
C SER A 500 16.87 99.91 -59.14
#